data_AF-A0A975JLV5-F1
#
_entry.id   AF-A0A975JLV5-F1
#
_cell.length_a   1.000
_cell.length_b   1.000
_cell.length_c   1.000
_cell.angle_alpha   90.00
_cell.angle_beta   90.00
_cell.angle_gamma   90.00
#
_symmetry.space_group_name_H-M   'P 1'
#
loop_
_entity.id
_entity.type
_entity.pdbx_description
1 polymer ?
#
loop_
_entity_poly.entity_id
_entity_poly.type
_entity_poly.pdbx_seq_one_letter_code
_entity_poly.pdbx_strand_id
1 'polypeptide(L)'
;MVAIPDTDQLMAGPLGQFLEQQRSARSEAKAQAWGRVWKSAIVAAPLMLAFLIFVPIEFTPKIWICGFATTAIFGWTRIPIQQAKKRVKIGINEGIADALGLSYSHDGEAGREFELAKQFDLVPSHQRSHLEDFWTGEIEGHAFLLHEAHLRKKRGSGKNRRWVTVFRGAIIRIASGRSFHGTTLVHRAGQHESWFGLGGRKDSVDFGGHRLYAVDMVHPDFADRFDVWSDDQVEARYLVDPLYVERLLALENAFEGDGVCSLFDKGDIIVAVRGGICSKAGQ
;
A
#
# COMPACT_ATOMS: atom_id res chain seq x y z
N MET A 1 5.89 -12.06 22.65
CA MET A 1 6.88 -11.98 21.56
C MET A 1 6.36 -12.93 20.51
N VAL A 2 5.60 -12.42 19.54
CA VAL A 2 5.25 -13.18 18.35
C VAL A 2 6.58 -13.55 17.72
N ALA A 3 6.93 -14.84 17.77
CA ALA A 3 7.97 -15.36 16.92
C ALA A 3 7.42 -15.26 15.50
N ILE A 4 7.72 -14.14 14.83
CA ILE A 4 7.49 -14.02 13.40
C ILE A 4 8.22 -15.22 12.80
N PRO A 5 7.51 -16.15 12.13
CA PRO A 5 8.14 -17.36 11.64
C PRO A 5 9.32 -16.96 10.76
N ASP A 6 10.49 -17.54 11.04
CA ASP A 6 11.69 -17.27 10.25
C ASP A 6 11.39 -17.55 8.77
N THR A 7 12.02 -16.79 7.87
CA THR A 7 11.76 -16.91 6.42
C THR A 7 11.96 -18.35 5.96
N ASP A 8 12.94 -19.05 6.53
CA ASP A 8 13.20 -20.46 6.23
C ASP A 8 12.08 -21.39 6.73
N GLN A 9 11.42 -21.07 7.84
CA GLN A 9 10.25 -21.82 8.32
C GLN A 9 9.01 -21.58 7.44
N LEU A 10 8.79 -20.34 7.01
CA LEU A 10 7.73 -20.00 6.05
C LEU A 10 7.94 -20.76 4.72
N MET A 11 9.19 -20.82 4.25
CA MET A 11 9.56 -21.51 3.01
C MET A 11 9.62 -23.04 3.13
N ALA A 12 9.71 -23.60 4.34
CA ALA A 12 9.61 -25.04 4.59
C ALA A 12 8.16 -25.54 4.71
N GLY A 13 7.21 -24.62 4.95
CA GLY A 13 5.79 -24.93 5.17
C GLY A 13 4.94 -24.99 3.89
N PRO A 14 3.59 -24.90 4.02
CA PRO A 14 2.64 -24.91 2.91
C PRO A 14 2.91 -23.83 1.85
N LEU A 15 3.39 -22.66 2.28
CA LEU A 15 3.79 -21.56 1.40
C LEU A 15 4.95 -21.96 0.47
N GLY A 16 5.96 -22.67 0.99
CA GLY A 16 7.06 -23.20 0.20
C GLY A 16 6.61 -24.18 -0.88
N GLN A 17 5.75 -25.14 -0.50
CA GLN A 17 5.20 -26.13 -1.45
C GLN A 17 4.34 -25.46 -2.52
N PHE A 18 3.52 -24.48 -2.14
CA PHE A 18 2.75 -23.66 -3.08
C PHE A 18 3.66 -22.88 -4.03
N LEU A 19 4.71 -22.23 -3.52
CA LEU A 19 5.67 -21.47 -4.33
C LEU A 19 6.41 -22.37 -5.33
N GLU A 20 6.82 -23.57 -4.92
CA GLU A 20 7.48 -24.54 -5.79
C GLU A 20 6.51 -25.04 -6.88
N GLN A 21 5.25 -25.32 -6.53
CA GLN A 21 4.19 -25.66 -7.48
C GLN A 21 3.87 -24.52 -8.44
N GLN A 22 4.00 -23.26 -8.01
CA GLN A 22 3.79 -22.09 -8.85
C GLN A 22 5.01 -21.75 -9.73
N ARG A 23 6.22 -22.25 -9.42
CA ARG A 23 7.39 -22.07 -10.31
C ARG A 23 7.14 -22.75 -11.66
N SER A 24 6.59 -23.96 -11.69
CA SER A 24 6.21 -24.64 -12.92
C SER A 24 5.08 -23.89 -13.65
N ALA A 25 4.02 -23.49 -12.94
CA ALA A 25 2.91 -22.71 -13.51
C ALA A 25 3.33 -21.35 -14.10
N ARG A 26 4.30 -20.66 -13.48
CA ARG A 26 4.89 -19.42 -14.02
C ARG A 26 5.69 -19.69 -15.31
N SER A 27 6.44 -20.78 -15.35
CA SER A 27 7.21 -21.17 -16.54
C SER A 27 6.28 -21.54 -17.70
N GLU A 28 5.18 -22.24 -17.41
CA GLU A 28 4.13 -22.58 -18.37
C GLU A 28 3.36 -21.36 -18.84
N ALA A 29 2.99 -20.43 -17.95
CA ALA A 29 2.32 -19.19 -18.34
C ALA A 29 3.20 -18.31 -19.24
N LYS A 30 4.52 -18.25 -18.97
CA LYS A 30 5.49 -17.61 -19.86
C LYS A 30 5.59 -18.33 -21.21
N ALA A 31 5.67 -19.67 -21.21
CA ALA A 31 5.73 -20.47 -22.43
C ALA A 31 4.45 -20.34 -23.27
N GLN A 32 3.27 -20.32 -22.65
CA GLN A 32 1.98 -20.09 -23.31
C GLN A 32 1.89 -18.67 -23.88
N ALA A 33 2.35 -17.66 -23.14
CA ALA A 33 2.42 -16.29 -23.66
C ALA A 33 3.35 -16.20 -24.87
N TRP A 34 4.53 -16.83 -24.80
CA TRP A 34 5.48 -16.87 -25.91
C TRP A 34 4.94 -17.65 -27.11
N GLY A 35 4.24 -18.76 -26.86
CA GLY A 35 3.56 -19.55 -27.88
C GLY A 35 2.41 -18.80 -28.55
N ARG A 36 1.67 -17.96 -27.80
CA ARG A 36 0.65 -17.06 -28.36
C ARG A 36 1.29 -15.96 -29.20
N VAL A 37 2.40 -15.38 -28.76
CA VAL A 37 3.19 -14.41 -29.55
C VAL A 37 3.64 -15.04 -30.86
N TRP A 38 4.25 -16.22 -30.82
CA TRP A 38 4.72 -16.93 -32.01
C TRP A 38 3.58 -17.31 -32.98
N LYS A 39 2.48 -17.89 -32.49
CA LYS A 39 1.31 -18.22 -33.32
C LYS A 39 0.67 -16.97 -33.94
N SER A 40 0.58 -15.88 -33.16
CA SER A 40 0.06 -14.61 -33.66
C SER A 40 0.98 -13.97 -34.69
N ALA A 41 2.30 -14.07 -34.53
CA ALA A 41 3.26 -13.56 -35.51
C ALA A 41 3.18 -14.33 -36.83
N ILE A 42 3.10 -15.67 -36.79
CA ILE A 42 3.01 -16.51 -37.99
C ILE A 42 1.73 -16.24 -38.79
N VAL A 43 0.59 -15.98 -38.13
CA VAL A 43 -0.70 -15.80 -38.80
C VAL A 43 -0.97 -14.33 -39.13
N ALA A 44 -0.73 -13.41 -38.19
CA ALA A 44 -1.07 -12.01 -38.37
C ALA A 44 -0.07 -11.26 -39.26
N ALA A 45 1.22 -11.60 -39.25
CA ALA A 45 2.20 -10.94 -40.11
C ALA A 45 1.91 -11.10 -41.62
N PRO A 46 1.67 -12.33 -42.16
CA PRO A 46 1.34 -12.47 -43.58
C PRO A 46 -0.04 -11.88 -43.93
N LEU A 47 -1.02 -11.94 -43.03
CA LEU A 47 -2.33 -11.30 -43.25
C LEU A 47 -2.24 -9.77 -43.29
N MET A 48 -1.46 -9.16 -42.38
CA MET A 48 -1.22 -7.72 -42.39
C MET A 48 -0.43 -7.29 -43.63
N LEU A 49 0.56 -8.09 -44.05
CA LEU A 49 1.32 -7.83 -45.28
C LEU A 49 0.43 -7.92 -46.52
N ALA A 50 -0.41 -8.96 -46.63
CA ALA A 50 -1.37 -9.10 -47.72
C ALA A 50 -2.40 -7.95 -47.72
N PHE A 51 -2.89 -7.54 -46.54
CA PHE A 51 -3.80 -6.39 -46.40
C PHE A 51 -3.16 -5.08 -46.90
N LEU A 52 -1.88 -4.85 -46.58
CA LEU A 52 -1.16 -3.66 -47.03
C LEU A 52 -1.02 -3.61 -48.57
N ILE A 53 -0.75 -4.76 -49.19
CA ILE A 53 -0.47 -4.89 -50.63
C ILE A 53 -1.75 -4.94 -51.48
N PHE A 54 -2.74 -5.75 -51.11
CA PHE A 54 -3.85 -6.12 -52.00
C PHE A 54 -5.15 -5.33 -51.80
N VAL A 55 -5.29 -4.59 -50.70
CA VAL A 55 -6.53 -3.85 -50.43
C VAL A 55 -6.44 -2.43 -51.02
N PRO A 56 -7.37 -1.99 -51.89
CA PRO A 56 -7.29 -0.69 -52.56
C PRO A 56 -7.84 0.45 -51.69
N ILE A 57 -7.21 0.67 -50.54
CA ILE A 57 -7.47 1.79 -49.64
C ILE A 57 -6.18 2.61 -49.48
N GLU A 58 -6.32 3.90 -49.20
CA GLU A 58 -5.22 4.82 -48.85
C GLU A 58 -4.26 4.24 -47.80
N PHE A 59 -2.98 4.61 -47.89
CA PHE A 59 -1.92 4.03 -47.06
C PHE A 59 -2.05 4.37 -45.56
N THR A 60 -2.44 5.60 -45.24
CA THR A 60 -2.59 6.09 -43.87
C THR A 60 -3.55 5.26 -43.00
N PRO A 61 -4.82 5.02 -43.39
CA PRO A 61 -5.74 4.20 -42.59
C PRO A 61 -5.27 2.74 -42.45
N LYS A 62 -4.55 2.18 -43.42
CA LYS A 62 -4.00 0.81 -43.31
C LYS A 62 -2.99 0.69 -42.18
N ILE A 63 -2.08 1.66 -42.04
CA ILE A 63 -1.11 1.69 -40.94
C ILE A 63 -1.83 1.72 -39.59
N TRP A 64 -2.87 2.54 -39.45
CA TRP A 64 -3.67 2.61 -38.23
C TRP A 64 -4.32 1.26 -37.89
N ILE A 65 -4.93 0.59 -38.87
CA ILE A 65 -5.56 -0.73 -38.68
C ILE A 65 -4.53 -1.78 -38.24
N CYS A 66 -3.37 -1.85 -38.91
CA CYS A 66 -2.28 -2.75 -38.52
C CYS A 66 -1.73 -2.43 -37.11
N GLY A 67 -1.64 -1.14 -36.76
CA GLY A 67 -1.23 -0.68 -35.42
C GLY A 67 -2.21 -1.10 -34.33
N PHE A 68 -3.51 -0.95 -34.56
CA PHE A 68 -4.55 -1.42 -33.64
C PHE A 68 -4.54 -2.94 -33.49
N ALA A 69 -4.43 -3.68 -34.59
CA ALA A 69 -4.35 -5.15 -34.57
C ALA A 69 -3.13 -5.64 -33.77
N THR A 70 -1.97 -5.03 -33.98
CA THR A 70 -0.73 -5.35 -33.24
C THR A 70 -0.89 -5.07 -31.75
N THR A 71 -1.51 -3.94 -31.38
CA THR A 71 -1.77 -3.58 -29.98
C THR A 71 -2.74 -4.54 -29.32
N ALA A 72 -3.79 -4.98 -30.03
CA ALA A 72 -4.75 -5.97 -29.53
C ALA A 72 -4.09 -7.34 -29.31
N ILE A 73 -3.26 -7.80 -30.25
CA ILE A 73 -2.48 -9.05 -30.13
C ILE A 73 -1.53 -8.95 -28.92
N PHE A 74 -0.82 -7.83 -28.79
CA PHE A 74 0.09 -7.59 -27.67
C PHE A 74 -0.63 -7.59 -26.31
N GLY A 75 -1.82 -6.98 -26.22
CA GLY A 75 -2.67 -7.06 -25.04
C GLY A 75 -3.07 -8.51 -24.72
N TRP A 76 -3.56 -9.24 -25.71
CA TRP A 76 -4.04 -10.63 -25.56
C TRP A 76 -2.96 -11.62 -25.11
N THR A 77 -1.74 -11.45 -25.62
CA THR A 77 -0.58 -12.29 -25.23
C THR A 77 -0.17 -12.10 -23.76
N ARG A 78 -0.42 -10.92 -23.19
CA ARG A 78 -0.06 -10.60 -21.80
C ARG A 78 -1.09 -11.03 -20.75
N ILE A 79 -2.34 -11.29 -21.15
CA ILE A 79 -3.42 -11.75 -20.26
C ILE A 79 -2.99 -12.92 -19.34
N PRO A 80 -2.44 -14.06 -19.84
CA PRO A 80 -2.11 -15.20 -18.99
C PRO A 80 -1.01 -14.89 -17.97
N ILE A 81 -0.04 -14.04 -18.33
CA ILE A 81 1.02 -13.61 -17.42
C ILE A 81 0.43 -12.81 -16.26
N GLN A 82 -0.51 -11.90 -16.54
CA GLN A 82 -1.13 -11.08 -15.51
C GLN A 82 -2.00 -11.91 -14.56
N GLN A 83 -2.75 -12.89 -15.11
CA GLN A 83 -3.53 -13.83 -14.30
C GLN A 83 -2.63 -14.68 -13.39
N ALA A 84 -1.52 -15.21 -13.93
CA ALA A 84 -0.55 -15.97 -13.14
C ALA A 84 0.08 -15.11 -12.02
N LYS A 85 0.45 -13.86 -12.33
CA LYS A 85 0.94 -12.93 -11.30
C LYS A 85 -0.08 -12.70 -10.18
N LYS A 86 -1.34 -12.46 -10.52
CA LYS A 86 -2.41 -12.25 -9.53
C LYS A 86 -2.60 -13.49 -8.64
N ARG A 87 -2.70 -14.68 -9.23
CA ARG A 87 -2.84 -15.95 -8.49
C ARG A 87 -1.69 -16.19 -7.52
N VAL A 88 -0.46 -15.89 -7.95
CA VAL A 88 0.69 -16.09 -7.06
C VAL A 88 0.75 -15.04 -5.96
N LYS A 89 0.41 -13.76 -6.22
CA LYS A 89 0.30 -12.75 -5.16
C LYS A 89 -0.68 -13.20 -4.07
N ILE A 90 -1.87 -13.63 -4.51
CA ILE A 90 -2.94 -14.14 -3.63
C ILE A 90 -2.45 -15.34 -2.82
N GLY A 91 -1.93 -16.39 -3.45
CA GLY A 91 -1.53 -17.57 -2.70
C GLY A 91 -0.29 -17.38 -1.82
N ILE A 92 0.59 -16.40 -2.12
CA ILE A 92 1.64 -15.99 -1.20
C ILE A 92 1.03 -15.37 0.06
N ASN A 93 0.11 -14.43 -0.12
CA ASN A 93 -0.54 -13.75 0.99
C ASN A 93 -1.38 -14.74 1.83
N GLU A 94 -2.09 -15.67 1.20
CA GLU A 94 -2.81 -16.76 1.89
C GLU A 94 -1.84 -17.61 2.72
N GLY A 95 -0.72 -18.04 2.13
CA GLY A 95 0.26 -18.85 2.85
C GLY A 95 0.94 -18.12 4.01
N ILE A 96 1.15 -16.81 3.90
CA ILE A 96 1.66 -15.99 5.03
C ILE A 96 0.58 -15.82 6.10
N ALA A 97 -0.66 -15.54 5.70
CA ALA A 97 -1.78 -15.40 6.61
C ALA A 97 -1.99 -16.68 7.43
N ASP A 98 -2.03 -17.85 6.77
CA ASP A 98 -2.14 -19.15 7.43
C ASP A 98 -1.00 -19.40 8.43
N ALA A 99 0.24 -19.06 8.06
CA ALA A 99 1.40 -19.22 8.94
C ALA A 99 1.33 -18.31 10.18
N LEU A 100 0.65 -17.18 10.08
CA LEU A 100 0.40 -16.24 11.18
C LEU A 100 -0.91 -16.49 11.92
N GLY A 101 -1.71 -17.49 11.50
CA GLY A 101 -3.05 -17.73 12.05
C GLY A 101 -4.07 -16.64 11.69
N LEU A 102 -3.84 -15.91 10.61
CA LEU A 102 -4.70 -14.85 10.08
C LEU A 102 -5.50 -15.34 8.88
N SER A 103 -6.61 -14.67 8.60
CA SER A 103 -7.42 -14.84 7.40
C SER A 103 -7.04 -13.79 6.35
N TYR A 104 -6.95 -14.21 5.08
CA TYR A 104 -6.68 -13.32 3.95
C TYR A 104 -7.90 -13.16 3.04
N SER A 105 -8.15 -11.93 2.60
CA SER A 105 -9.07 -11.62 1.50
C SER A 105 -8.44 -10.58 0.58
N HIS A 106 -8.41 -10.84 -0.73
CA HIS A 106 -7.85 -9.88 -1.69
C HIS A 106 -8.68 -8.60 -1.78
N ASP A 107 -10.01 -8.72 -1.77
CA ASP A 107 -10.95 -7.61 -1.84
C ASP A 107 -11.60 -7.40 -0.45
N GLY A 108 -11.95 -6.16 -0.13
CA GLY A 108 -12.59 -5.81 1.13
C GLY A 108 -13.14 -4.39 1.12
N GLU A 109 -13.85 -4.03 2.17
CA GLU A 109 -14.46 -2.71 2.33
C GLU A 109 -13.66 -1.85 3.31
N ALA A 110 -13.75 -0.53 3.13
CA ALA A 110 -13.16 0.41 4.07
C ALA A 110 -13.84 0.28 5.44
N GLY A 111 -13.05 0.05 6.48
CA GLY A 111 -13.52 0.02 7.86
C GLY A 111 -13.20 1.30 8.63
N ARG A 112 -13.37 1.20 9.94
CA ARG A 112 -13.10 2.28 10.90
C ARG A 112 -11.64 2.74 10.83
N GLU A 113 -10.71 1.81 10.62
CA GLU A 113 -9.28 2.10 10.49
C GLU A 113 -8.99 3.08 9.36
N PHE A 114 -9.64 2.90 8.20
CA PHE A 114 -9.42 3.76 7.05
C PHE A 114 -10.04 5.14 7.24
N GLU A 115 -11.22 5.20 7.86
CA GLU A 115 -11.89 6.47 8.16
C GLU A 115 -11.14 7.29 9.21
N LEU A 116 -10.62 6.66 10.28
CA LEU A 116 -9.76 7.32 11.25
C LEU A 116 -8.42 7.75 10.62
N ALA A 117 -7.82 6.91 9.77
CA ALA A 117 -6.60 7.27 9.07
C ALA A 117 -6.80 8.51 8.16
N LYS A 118 -7.99 8.66 7.56
CA LYS A 118 -8.39 9.86 6.81
C LYS A 118 -8.64 11.07 7.70
N GLN A 119 -9.35 10.88 8.81
CA GLN A 119 -9.75 11.95 9.70
C GLN A 119 -8.54 12.63 10.35
N PHE A 120 -7.57 11.84 10.81
CA PHE A 120 -6.38 12.31 11.54
C PHE A 120 -5.14 12.47 10.64
N ASP A 121 -5.34 12.53 9.32
CA ASP A 121 -4.30 12.74 8.31
C ASP A 121 -3.14 11.72 8.32
N LEU A 122 -3.33 10.50 8.88
CA LEU A 122 -2.34 9.41 8.77
C LEU A 122 -2.07 9.05 7.31
N VAL A 123 -3.07 9.25 6.46
CA VAL A 123 -2.92 9.20 5.01
C VAL A 123 -3.23 10.56 4.38
N PRO A 124 -2.47 10.97 3.34
CA PRO A 124 -2.73 12.22 2.64
C PRO A 124 -4.14 12.32 2.06
N SER A 125 -4.66 13.55 2.00
CA SER A 125 -5.91 13.87 1.29
C SER A 125 -5.91 13.30 -0.14
N HIS A 126 -7.00 12.64 -0.51
CA HIS A 126 -7.13 11.91 -1.77
C HIS A 126 -8.55 11.99 -2.32
N GLN A 127 -8.73 11.54 -3.57
CA GLN A 127 -10.02 11.52 -4.27
C GLN A 127 -10.43 10.12 -4.72
N ARG A 128 -9.46 9.21 -4.83
CA ARG A 128 -9.68 7.81 -5.13
C ARG A 128 -8.90 6.98 -4.13
N SER A 129 -9.57 5.98 -3.57
CA SER A 129 -8.99 4.92 -2.76
C SER A 129 -9.21 3.60 -3.49
N HIS A 130 -8.20 2.74 -3.40
CA HIS A 130 -8.31 1.33 -3.73
C HIS A 130 -7.66 0.57 -2.60
N LEU A 131 -8.45 -0.27 -1.93
CA LEU A 131 -8.00 -1.08 -0.80
C LEU A 131 -7.94 -2.53 -1.29
N GLU A 132 -6.84 -3.20 -1.01
CA GLU A 132 -6.63 -4.59 -1.38
C GLU A 132 -5.84 -5.31 -0.29
N ASP A 133 -5.81 -6.63 -0.36
CA ASP A 133 -4.99 -7.49 0.50
C ASP A 133 -5.30 -7.32 2.00
N PHE A 134 -6.55 -7.60 2.38
CA PHE A 134 -7.02 -7.58 3.76
C PHE A 134 -6.58 -8.83 4.52
N TRP A 135 -5.93 -8.62 5.65
CA TRP A 135 -5.49 -9.65 6.59
C TRP A 135 -6.22 -9.38 7.89
N THR A 136 -6.98 -10.35 8.40
CA THR A 136 -7.79 -10.19 9.61
C THR A 136 -7.60 -11.37 10.55
N GLY A 137 -7.76 -11.16 11.85
CA GLY A 137 -7.67 -12.25 12.82
C GLY A 137 -7.30 -11.73 14.19
N GLU A 138 -6.61 -12.56 14.96
CA GLU A 138 -6.11 -12.20 16.29
C GLU A 138 -4.61 -12.52 16.37
N ILE A 139 -3.83 -11.59 16.93
CA ILE A 139 -2.42 -11.78 17.23
C ILE A 139 -2.24 -11.61 18.73
N GLU A 140 -1.73 -12.64 19.41
CA GLU A 140 -1.60 -12.67 20.88
C GLU A 140 -2.92 -12.32 21.61
N GLY A 141 -4.07 -12.70 21.07
CA GLY A 141 -5.40 -12.43 21.64
C GLY A 141 -5.94 -11.01 21.38
N HIS A 142 -5.24 -10.23 20.55
CA HIS A 142 -5.64 -8.89 20.15
C HIS A 142 -6.16 -8.90 18.73
N ALA A 143 -7.36 -8.34 18.50
CA ALA A 143 -7.93 -8.22 17.16
C ALA A 143 -6.98 -7.42 16.26
N PHE A 144 -6.67 -8.00 15.10
CA PHE A 144 -5.73 -7.48 14.14
C PHE A 144 -6.39 -7.35 12.76
N LEU A 145 -6.12 -6.24 12.10
CA LEU A 145 -6.52 -6.02 10.72
C LEU A 145 -5.41 -5.26 9.99
N LEU A 146 -5.05 -5.70 8.79
CA LEU A 146 -4.11 -5.02 7.91
C LEU A 146 -4.68 -5.01 6.49
N HIS A 147 -4.50 -3.92 5.75
CA HIS A 147 -4.76 -3.91 4.31
C HIS A 147 -3.81 -2.98 3.56
N GLU A 148 -3.53 -3.25 2.28
CA GLU A 148 -2.85 -2.30 1.39
C GLU A 148 -3.83 -1.21 0.94
N ALA A 149 -3.37 0.03 0.88
CA ALA A 149 -4.13 1.17 0.39
C ALA A 149 -3.36 1.89 -0.72
N HIS A 150 -3.98 2.04 -1.89
CA HIS A 150 -3.49 2.85 -3.00
C HIS A 150 -4.36 4.09 -3.18
N LEU A 151 -3.86 5.24 -2.75
CA LEU A 151 -4.60 6.49 -2.75
C LEU A 151 -4.08 7.44 -3.82
N ARG A 152 -5.00 8.05 -4.57
CA ARG A 152 -4.69 8.91 -5.72
C ARG A 152 -5.44 10.24 -5.64
N LYS A 153 -4.77 11.30 -6.09
CA LYS A 153 -5.32 12.66 -6.20
C LYS A 153 -5.06 13.21 -7.59
N LYS A 154 -6.01 13.98 -8.14
CA LYS A 154 -5.74 14.74 -9.36
C LYS A 154 -4.79 15.91 -9.06
N ARG A 155 -3.79 16.08 -9.90
CA ARG A 155 -2.89 17.25 -9.90
C ARG A 155 -2.90 17.90 -11.29
N GLY A 156 -2.63 19.21 -11.34
CA GLY A 156 -2.61 20.02 -12.57
C GLY A 156 -3.95 20.69 -12.88
N SER A 157 -3.93 21.54 -13.92
CA SER A 157 -5.10 22.28 -14.41
C SER A 157 -5.34 22.01 -15.90
N GLY A 158 -6.58 22.24 -16.36
CA GLY A 158 -6.96 22.09 -17.77
C GLY A 158 -6.64 20.71 -18.35
N LYS A 159 -5.90 20.70 -19.47
CA LYS A 159 -5.49 19.49 -20.21
C LYS A 159 -4.36 18.71 -19.53
N ASN A 160 -3.67 19.29 -18.56
CA ASN A 160 -2.55 18.66 -17.85
C ASN A 160 -2.97 17.97 -16.54
N ARG A 161 -4.27 17.66 -16.39
CA ARG A 161 -4.78 16.94 -15.23
C ARG A 161 -4.35 15.48 -15.29
N ARG A 162 -3.62 15.02 -14.27
CA ARG A 162 -3.22 13.63 -14.13
C ARG A 162 -3.49 13.10 -12.73
N TRP A 163 -3.75 11.80 -12.65
CA TRP A 163 -3.87 11.09 -11.40
C TRP A 163 -2.48 10.73 -10.86
N VAL A 164 -2.14 11.29 -9.70
CA VAL A 164 -0.86 11.03 -9.02
C VAL A 164 -1.13 10.18 -7.78
N THR A 165 -0.29 9.19 -7.54
CA THR A 165 -0.28 8.42 -6.29
C THR A 165 0.17 9.33 -5.17
N VAL A 166 -0.65 9.51 -4.14
CA VAL A 166 -0.31 10.29 -2.94
C VAL A 166 0.03 9.39 -1.75
N PHE A 167 -0.47 8.16 -1.75
CA PHE A 167 -0.13 7.14 -0.77
C PHE A 167 -0.19 5.76 -1.43
N ARG A 168 0.78 4.92 -1.09
CA ARG A 168 0.75 3.49 -1.35
C ARG A 168 1.45 2.81 -0.19
N GLY A 169 0.77 1.92 0.50
CA GLY A 169 1.30 1.33 1.73
C GLY A 169 0.26 0.56 2.52
N ALA A 170 0.64 0.09 3.69
CA ALA A 170 -0.24 -0.67 4.58
C ALA A 170 -0.92 0.26 5.59
N ILE A 171 -2.17 -0.08 5.92
CA ILE A 171 -2.89 0.45 7.08
C ILE A 171 -3.19 -0.73 7.99
N ILE A 172 -2.82 -0.60 9.26
CA ILE A 172 -2.88 -1.64 10.27
C ILE A 172 -3.76 -1.12 11.41
N ARG A 173 -4.65 -1.95 11.92
CA ARG A 173 -5.41 -1.74 13.15
C ARG A 173 -5.14 -2.88 14.12
N ILE A 174 -4.78 -2.53 15.34
CA ILE A 174 -4.51 -3.47 16.43
C ILE A 174 -5.36 -3.05 17.63
N ALA A 175 -6.20 -3.94 18.14
CA ALA A 175 -6.94 -3.68 19.37
C ALA A 175 -5.97 -3.80 20.56
N SER A 176 -5.80 -2.73 21.33
CA SER A 176 -4.82 -2.71 22.44
C SER A 176 -5.22 -3.56 23.65
N GLY A 177 -6.49 -3.99 23.71
CA GLY A 177 -7.07 -4.64 24.90
C GLY A 177 -7.31 -3.70 26.08
N ARG A 178 -7.09 -2.39 25.90
CA ARG A 178 -7.35 -1.33 26.88
C ARG A 178 -8.20 -0.25 26.24
N SER A 179 -8.98 0.46 27.05
CA SER A 179 -9.68 1.66 26.59
C SER A 179 -8.77 2.87 26.72
N PHE A 180 -8.66 3.66 25.66
CA PHE A 180 -8.02 4.98 25.69
C PHE A 180 -9.09 6.03 25.99
N HIS A 181 -8.77 6.96 26.88
CA HIS A 181 -9.66 8.05 27.28
C HIS A 181 -9.53 9.25 26.34
N GLY A 182 -8.31 9.50 25.87
CA GLY A 182 -7.97 10.51 24.88
C GLY A 182 -7.63 9.92 23.51
N THR A 183 -7.36 10.83 22.59
CA THR A 183 -6.87 10.57 21.25
C THR A 183 -5.42 11.00 21.17
N THR A 184 -4.49 10.07 20.97
CA THR A 184 -3.07 10.37 20.79
C THR A 184 -2.65 10.08 19.35
N LEU A 185 -2.06 11.06 18.69
CA LEU A 185 -1.61 11.02 17.31
C LEU A 185 -0.10 11.19 17.25
N VAL A 186 0.58 10.29 16.55
CA VAL A 186 2.02 10.33 16.30
C VAL A 186 2.25 10.53 14.80
N HIS A 187 2.79 11.69 14.45
CA HIS A 187 3.11 12.08 13.08
C HIS A 187 4.60 12.26 12.89
N ARG A 188 5.06 12.25 11.64
CA ARG A 188 6.43 12.68 11.34
C ARG A 188 6.62 14.13 11.77
N ALA A 189 7.78 14.41 12.38
CA ALA A 189 8.16 15.78 12.73
C ALA A 189 8.11 16.69 11.48
N GLY A 190 7.63 17.92 11.67
CA GLY A 190 7.56 18.93 10.61
C GLY A 190 6.31 18.88 9.74
N GLN A 191 5.37 17.94 9.96
CA GLN A 191 4.10 17.93 9.23
C GLN A 191 3.17 19.10 9.59
N HIS A 192 3.29 19.63 10.81
CA HIS A 192 2.44 20.69 11.33
C HIS A 192 3.27 21.84 11.92
N GLU A 193 4.09 22.46 11.07
CA GLU A 193 4.84 23.68 11.42
C GLU A 193 3.96 24.94 11.33
N SER A 194 4.32 25.95 12.12
CA SER A 194 3.72 27.28 12.01
C SER A 194 4.33 28.06 10.84
N TRP A 195 3.59 29.05 10.33
CA TRP A 195 3.91 29.96 9.21
C TRP A 195 5.15 29.60 8.36
N PHE A 196 4.95 28.98 7.19
CA PHE A 196 5.97 28.77 6.15
C PHE A 196 7.36 28.25 6.64
N GLY A 197 7.44 27.52 7.76
CA GLY A 197 8.69 26.96 8.31
C GLY A 197 9.55 27.97 9.08
N LEU A 198 9.03 29.16 9.40
CA LEU A 198 9.72 30.20 10.17
C LEU A 198 9.34 30.22 11.66
N GLY A 199 8.30 29.49 12.06
CA GLY A 199 8.00 29.21 13.44
C GLY A 199 7.97 27.70 13.64
N GLY A 200 8.38 27.22 14.82
CA GLY A 200 8.45 25.80 15.13
C GLY A 200 7.10 25.08 15.04
N ARG A 201 7.08 23.86 15.60
CA ARG A 201 5.88 23.04 15.73
C ARG A 201 4.70 23.85 16.29
N LYS A 202 3.50 23.68 15.73
CA LYS A 202 2.30 24.33 16.27
C LYS A 202 2.02 23.87 17.71
N ASP A 203 1.31 24.69 18.48
CA ASP A 203 0.87 24.29 19.83
C ASP A 203 -0.35 23.36 19.79
N SER A 204 -1.15 23.45 18.72
CA SER A 204 -2.33 22.60 18.53
C SER A 204 -2.68 22.40 17.05
N VAL A 205 -3.38 21.31 16.78
CA VAL A 205 -3.91 20.91 15.47
C VAL A 205 -5.39 20.51 15.62
N ASP A 206 -6.16 20.62 14.53
CA ASP A 206 -7.58 20.26 14.52
C ASP A 206 -7.85 19.24 13.41
N PHE A 207 -8.53 18.15 13.78
CA PHE A 207 -8.88 17.05 12.88
C PHE A 207 -10.38 16.76 12.97
N GLY A 208 -11.15 17.28 12.01
CA GLY A 208 -12.59 17.04 11.96
C GLY A 208 -13.34 17.55 13.19
N GLY A 209 -12.90 18.67 13.80
CA GLY A 209 -13.48 19.23 15.02
C GLY A 209 -12.90 18.66 16.32
N HIS A 210 -11.88 17.79 16.24
CA HIS A 210 -11.13 17.30 17.38
C HIS A 210 -9.80 18.05 17.49
N ARG A 211 -9.66 18.88 18.53
CA ARG A 211 -8.45 19.65 18.77
C ARG A 211 -7.46 18.87 19.63
N LEU A 212 -6.26 18.65 19.11
CA LEU A 212 -5.15 18.00 19.81
C LEU A 212 -4.04 19.03 20.10
N TYR A 213 -3.36 18.88 21.23
CA TYR A 213 -2.26 19.74 21.66
C TYR A 213 -0.93 19.02 21.52
N ALA A 214 0.12 19.74 21.18
CA ALA A 214 1.45 19.19 21.10
C ALA A 214 1.89 18.61 22.46
N VAL A 215 2.52 17.43 22.44
CA VAL A 215 3.04 16.76 23.64
C VAL A 215 4.55 16.63 23.52
N ASP A 216 5.26 17.19 24.50
CA ASP A 216 6.71 17.07 24.57
C ASP A 216 7.14 15.69 25.07
N MET A 217 7.98 15.04 24.27
CA MET A 217 8.56 13.72 24.50
C MET A 217 10.02 13.87 24.96
N VAL A 218 10.45 13.00 25.87
CA VAL A 218 11.79 13.08 26.48
C VAL A 218 12.85 12.42 25.60
N HIS A 219 12.47 11.45 24.76
CA HIS A 219 13.43 10.70 23.95
C HIS A 219 13.93 11.54 22.77
N PRO A 220 15.21 11.93 22.70
CA PRO A 220 15.73 12.88 21.70
C PRO A 220 15.56 12.36 20.27
N ASP A 221 15.99 11.12 19.99
CA ASP A 221 15.87 10.55 18.64
C ASP A 221 14.41 10.42 18.16
N PHE A 222 13.46 10.32 19.09
CA PHE A 222 12.05 10.26 18.76
C PHE A 222 11.50 11.66 18.50
N ALA A 223 11.82 12.64 19.33
CA ALA A 223 11.39 14.03 19.18
C ALA A 223 11.90 14.66 17.88
N ASP A 224 13.10 14.28 17.41
CA ASP A 224 13.63 14.74 16.12
C ASP A 224 12.89 14.13 14.92
N ARG A 225 12.28 12.96 15.13
CA ARG A 225 11.64 12.15 14.09
C ARG A 225 10.12 12.29 14.07
N PHE A 226 9.50 12.50 15.21
CA PHE A 226 8.06 12.43 15.38
C PHE A 226 7.53 13.55 16.27
N ASP A 227 6.37 14.06 15.88
CA ASP A 227 5.55 14.95 16.68
C ASP A 227 4.37 14.17 17.26
N VAL A 228 4.13 14.36 18.56
CA VAL A 228 2.99 13.77 19.27
C VAL A 228 1.97 14.85 19.55
N TRP A 229 0.70 14.55 19.26
CA TRP A 229 -0.45 15.41 19.49
C TRP A 229 -1.48 14.64 20.30
N SER A 230 -2.02 15.22 21.37
CA SER A 230 -3.06 14.56 22.16
C SER A 230 -4.03 15.56 22.79
N ASP A 231 -5.26 15.12 23.06
CA ASP A 231 -6.20 15.82 23.94
C ASP A 231 -6.00 15.43 25.43
N ASP A 232 -5.28 14.35 25.71
CA ASP A 232 -4.79 13.95 27.04
C ASP A 232 -3.28 13.74 27.02
N GLN A 233 -2.53 14.70 27.58
CA GLN A 233 -1.08 14.64 27.59
C GLN A 233 -0.49 13.63 28.58
N VAL A 234 -1.25 13.24 29.60
CA VAL A 234 -0.80 12.26 30.60
C VAL A 234 -0.92 10.87 30.02
N GLU A 235 -2.07 10.56 29.41
CA GLU A 235 -2.29 9.30 28.72
C GLU A 235 -1.32 9.13 27.53
N ALA A 236 -1.08 10.20 26.76
CA ALA A 236 -0.14 10.16 25.63
C ALA A 236 1.27 9.71 26.03
N ARG A 237 1.79 10.18 27.18
CA ARG A 237 3.13 9.78 27.68
C ARG A 237 3.17 8.35 28.19
N TYR A 238 2.02 7.82 28.61
CA TYR A 238 1.89 6.42 28.98
C TYR A 238 1.79 5.52 27.74
N LEU A 239 1.11 5.96 26.68
CA LEU A 239 0.94 5.21 25.43
C LEU A 239 2.18 5.23 24.55
N VAL A 240 2.84 6.39 24.43
CA VAL A 240 4.10 6.58 23.69
C VAL A 240 5.28 6.26 24.62
N ASP A 241 5.27 5.03 25.15
CA ASP A 241 6.32 4.55 26.03
C ASP A 241 7.62 4.21 25.26
N PRO A 242 8.77 4.03 25.94
CA PRO A 242 10.04 3.73 25.29
C PRO A 242 10.02 2.49 24.37
N LEU A 243 9.28 1.44 24.74
CA LEU A 243 9.18 0.21 23.93
C LEU A 243 8.36 0.44 22.67
N TYR A 244 7.29 1.24 22.74
CA TYR A 244 6.56 1.68 21.55
C TYR A 244 7.46 2.49 20.62
N VAL A 245 8.23 3.45 21.17
CA VAL A 245 9.18 4.26 20.41
C VAL A 245 10.19 3.38 19.67
N GLU A 246 10.86 2.48 20.38
CA GLU A 246 11.84 1.55 19.77
C GLU A 246 11.24 0.73 18.63
N ARG A 247 10.01 0.21 18.83
CA ARG A 247 9.30 -0.56 17.80
C ARG A 247 8.94 0.29 16.60
N LEU A 248 8.50 1.54 16.80
CA LEU A 248 8.19 2.46 15.72
C LEU A 248 9.44 2.82 14.91
N LEU A 249 10.56 3.07 15.59
CA LEU A 249 11.85 3.33 14.96
C LEU A 249 12.35 2.11 14.16
N ALA A 250 12.22 0.91 14.73
CA ALA A 250 12.54 -0.33 14.04
C ALA A 250 11.67 -0.55 12.80
N LEU A 251 10.38 -0.26 12.89
CA LEU A 251 9.45 -0.29 11.76
C LEU A 251 9.90 0.68 10.67
N GLU A 252 10.15 1.94 11.00
CA GLU A 252 10.59 2.95 10.02
C GLU A 252 11.90 2.53 9.32
N ASN A 253 12.86 2.00 10.07
CA ASN A 253 14.13 1.51 9.53
C ASN A 253 13.94 0.31 8.59
N ALA A 254 13.06 -0.63 8.94
CA ALA A 254 12.78 -1.82 8.12
C ALA A 254 12.09 -1.46 6.79
N PHE A 255 11.32 -0.37 6.75
CA PHE A 255 10.59 0.08 5.56
C PHE A 255 11.34 1.13 4.72
N GLU A 256 12.59 1.46 5.07
CA GLU A 256 13.46 2.46 4.40
C GLU A 256 12.70 3.74 3.99
N GLY A 257 11.78 4.22 4.83
CA GLY A 257 10.82 5.24 4.41
C GLY A 257 10.31 6.13 5.54
N ASP A 258 10.24 7.44 5.27
CA ASP A 258 9.80 8.51 6.19
C ASP A 258 8.27 8.57 6.41
N GLY A 259 7.57 7.44 6.27
CA GLY A 259 6.12 7.41 6.03
C GLY A 259 5.30 6.63 7.06
N VAL A 260 5.81 6.49 8.29
CA VAL A 260 5.11 5.85 9.39
C VAL A 260 4.38 6.90 10.23
N CYS A 261 3.08 6.72 10.44
CA CYS A 261 2.27 7.49 11.38
C CYS A 261 1.38 6.54 12.19
N SER A 262 0.96 6.95 13.38
CA SER A 262 0.01 6.15 14.15
C SER A 262 -0.98 6.97 14.97
N LEU A 263 -2.11 6.36 15.29
CA LEU A 263 -3.19 6.92 16.08
C LEU A 263 -3.62 5.93 17.16
N PHE A 264 -3.84 6.43 18.37
CA PHE A 264 -4.47 5.73 19.47
C PHE A 264 -5.87 6.35 19.67
N ASP A 265 -6.94 5.60 19.42
CA ASP A 265 -8.33 6.07 19.56
C ASP A 265 -9.27 4.98 20.08
N LYS A 266 -9.91 5.23 21.23
CA LYS A 266 -10.90 4.34 21.89
C LYS A 266 -10.48 2.87 21.95
N GLY A 267 -9.21 2.63 22.25
CA GLY A 267 -8.63 1.30 22.41
C GLY A 267 -8.08 0.63 21.14
N ASP A 268 -8.24 1.25 19.96
CA ASP A 268 -7.59 0.83 18.73
C ASP A 268 -6.29 1.61 18.52
N ILE A 269 -5.23 0.90 18.10
CA ILE A 269 -3.99 1.46 17.59
C ILE A 269 -4.01 1.32 16.07
N ILE A 270 -3.97 2.43 15.36
CA ILE A 270 -3.93 2.45 13.90
C ILE A 270 -2.54 2.90 13.47
N VAL A 271 -1.91 2.16 12.57
CA VAL A 271 -0.60 2.49 12.02
C VAL A 271 -0.71 2.55 10.50
N ALA A 272 -0.30 3.66 9.91
CA ALA A 272 -0.15 3.79 8.47
C ALA A 272 1.34 3.75 8.13
N VAL A 273 1.72 2.83 7.25
CA VAL A 273 3.10 2.67 6.79
C VAL A 273 3.13 2.85 5.28
N ARG A 274 3.79 3.90 4.82
CA ARG A 274 4.02 4.10 3.37
C ARG A 274 5.05 3.09 2.87
N GLY A 275 4.70 2.35 1.81
CA GLY A 275 5.64 1.47 1.13
C GLY A 275 6.67 2.28 0.34
N GLY A 276 7.96 1.95 0.56
CA GLY A 276 9.06 2.43 -0.27
C GLY A 276 8.93 1.90 -1.69
N ILE A 277 8.37 2.72 -2.58
CA ILE A 277 8.68 2.91 -4.02
C ILE A 277 7.53 3.75 -4.59
N CYS A 278 7.60 5.05 -4.37
CA CYS A 278 7.10 6.02 -5.32
C CYS A 278 7.97 7.26 -5.16
N SER A 279 8.98 7.37 -6.04
CA SER A 279 9.85 8.53 -6.22
C SER A 279 9.15 9.81 -5.82
N LYS A 280 9.77 10.59 -4.92
CA LYS A 280 9.47 12.02 -4.74
C LYS A 280 9.31 12.63 -6.13
N ALA A 281 8.08 12.99 -6.49
CA ALA A 281 7.78 13.68 -7.73
C ALA A 281 6.88 14.85 -7.36
N GLY A 282 7.53 15.98 -7.09
CA GLY A 282 6.89 17.29 -6.94
C GLY A 282 7.26 18.01 -5.65
N GLN A 283 8.53 18.44 -5.53
CA GLN A 283 8.76 19.86 -5.32
C GLN A 283 8.50 20.57 -6.65
#